data_AF-A0A6J6X367-F1
#
_entry.id   AF-A0A6J6X367-F1
#
_cell.length_a   1.000
_cell.length_b   1.000
_cell.length_c   1.000
_cell.angle_alpha   90.00
_cell.angle_beta   90.00
_cell.angle_gamma   90.00
#
_symmetry.space_group_name_H-M   'P 1'
#
loop_
_entity.id
_entity.type
_entity.pdbx_description
1 polymer ?
#
loop_
_entity_poly.entity_id
_entity_poly.type
_entity_poly.pdbx_seq_one_letter_code
_entity_poly.pdbx_strand_id
1 'polypeptide(L)' 'MAVTSNGEYGVPAGLTFGFPIVADGKGGWKVKEGFEINEFAADKIKVTTDELIGERDEVQALGLI' A
#
# COMPACT_ATOMS: atom_id res chain seq x y z
N MET A 1 0.22 -8.29 4.38
CA MET A 1 -0.70 -7.60 5.31
C MET A 1 -1.07 -6.29 4.67
N ALA A 2 -2.33 -5.84 4.78
CA ALA A 2 -2.70 -4.49 4.35
C ALA A 2 -2.43 -3.51 5.51
N VAL A 3 -1.62 -2.49 5.25
CA VAL A 3 -1.22 -1.48 6.25
C VAL A 3 -1.16 -0.11 5.61
N THR A 4 -1.25 0.95 6.42
CA THR A 4 -1.10 2.33 5.95
C THR A 4 0.31 2.54 5.42
N SER A 5 0.41 2.86 4.13
CA SER A 5 1.69 3.13 3.48
C SER A 5 2.32 4.42 4.00
N ASN A 6 3.66 4.43 4.02
CA ASN A 6 4.50 5.60 4.21
C ASN A 6 5.22 6.02 2.91
N GLY A 7 4.84 5.47 1.74
CA GLY A 7 5.52 5.71 0.47
C GLY A 7 6.22 4.49 -0.13
N GLU A 8 6.16 3.33 0.52
CA GLU A 8 6.90 2.14 0.12
C GLU A 8 6.49 1.68 -1.28
N TYR A 9 7.46 1.31 -2.12
CA TYR A 9 7.23 0.83 -3.49
C TYR A 9 6.45 1.79 -4.39
N GLY A 10 6.46 3.10 -4.08
CA GLY A 10 5.74 4.12 -4.86
C GLY A 10 4.24 4.18 -4.56
N VAL A 11 3.75 3.45 -3.56
CA VAL A 11 2.37 3.54 -3.07
C VAL A 11 2.22 4.85 -2.26
N PRO A 12 1.19 5.67 -2.49
CA PRO A 12 1.02 6.93 -1.77
C PRO A 12 0.89 6.76 -0.26
N ALA A 13 1.57 7.63 0.50
CA ALA A 13 1.44 7.66 1.95
C ALA A 13 -0.03 7.89 2.37
N GLY A 14 -0.45 7.20 3.43
CA GLY A 14 -1.83 7.25 3.93
C GLY A 14 -2.79 6.25 3.26
N LEU A 15 -2.40 5.63 2.14
CA LEU A 15 -3.21 4.59 1.51
C LEU A 15 -3.01 3.25 2.24
N THR A 16 -4.09 2.56 2.60
CA THR A 16 -4.00 1.20 3.14
C THR A 16 -3.77 0.23 1.98
N PHE A 17 -2.60 -0.40 1.93
CA PHE A 17 -2.17 -1.22 0.80
C PHE A 17 -1.50 -2.52 1.26
N GLY A 18 -1.60 -3.57 0.45
CA GLY A 18 -1.00 -4.89 0.72
C GLY A 18 0.51 -4.91 0.48
N PHE A 19 1.30 -5.06 1.54
CA PHE A 19 2.77 -5.10 1.44
C PHE A 19 3.38 -6.46 1.85
N PRO A 20 4.61 -6.76 1.38
CA PRO A 20 5.47 -7.77 2.00
C PRO A 20 5.92 -7.26 3.38
N ILE A 21 5.79 -8.11 4.40
CA ILE A 21 6.04 -7.74 5.79
C ILE A 21 7.00 -8.73 6.42
N VAL A 22 7.91 -8.23 7.24
CA VAL A 22 8.65 -9.04 8.21
C VAL A 22 8.11 -8.72 9.60
N ALA A 23 7.56 -9.73 10.26
CA ALA A 23 7.15 -9.67 11.67
C ALA A 23 8.30 -10.17 12.55
N ASP A 24 8.44 -9.59 13.74
CA ASP A 24 9.48 -9.96 14.71
C ASP A 24 9.07 -11.07 15.70
N GLY A 25 7.81 -11.52 15.62
CA GLY A 25 7.22 -12.52 16.52
C GLY A 25 6.89 -12.02 17.93
N LYS A 26 7.10 -10.73 18.22
CA LYS A 26 6.83 -10.06 19.50
C LYS A 26 5.75 -8.97 19.40
N GLY A 27 5.04 -8.95 18.26
CA GLY A 27 3.99 -7.97 17.96
C GLY A 27 4.47 -6.79 17.10
N GLY A 28 5.78 -6.69 16.82
CA GLY A 28 6.33 -5.72 15.88
C GLY A 28 6.34 -6.25 14.45
N TRP A 29 6.23 -5.33 13.51
CA TRP A 29 6.33 -5.62 12.08
C TRP A 29 6.88 -4.42 11.32
N LYS A 30 7.39 -4.66 10.12
CA LYS A 30 7.76 -3.62 9.16
C LYS A 30 7.53 -4.06 7.73
N VAL A 31 7.27 -3.10 6.84
CA VAL A 31 7.34 -3.34 5.40
C VAL A 31 8.76 -3.80 5.07
N LYS A 32 8.86 -4.93 4.37
CA LYS A 32 10.14 -5.42 3.90
C LYS A 32 10.47 -4.67 2.63
N GLU A 33 11.48 -3.81 2.70
CA GLU A 33 12.02 -3.03 1.58
C GLU A 33 13.19 -3.75 0.90
N GLY A 34 13.59 -3.25 -0.27
CA GLY A 34 14.76 -3.73 -1.03
C GLY A 34 14.45 -4.78 -2.10
N PHE A 35 13.19 -5.00 -2.46
CA PHE A 35 12.85 -5.77 -3.67
C PHE A 35 12.99 -4.90 -4.91
N GLU A 36 13.64 -5.44 -5.95
CA GLU A 36 13.60 -4.84 -7.28
C GLU A 36 12.21 -5.04 -7.88
N ILE A 37 11.58 -3.93 -8.27
CA ILE A 37 10.28 -3.93 -8.91
C ILE A 37 10.51 -3.81 -10.42
N ASN A 38 10.25 -4.89 -11.15
CA ASN A 38 10.28 -4.86 -12.61
C ASN A 38 9.01 -4.21 -13.18
N GLU A 39 9.00 -3.94 -14.49
CA GLU A 39 7.90 -3.25 -15.17
C GLU A 39 6.56 -3.96 -14.97
N PHE A 40 6.52 -5.29 -15.10
CA PHE A 40 5.30 -6.06 -14.88
C PHE A 40 4.74 -5.88 -13.47
N ALA A 41 5.58 -5.95 -12.44
CA ALA A 41 5.17 -5.75 -11.05
C ALA A 41 4.73 -4.30 -10.80
N ALA A 42 5.45 -3.32 -11.35
CA ALA A 42 5.10 -1.90 -11.24
C ALA A 42 3.72 -1.63 -11.84
N ASP A 43 3.42 -2.19 -13.01
CA ASP A 43 2.11 -2.05 -13.67
C ASP A 43 0.98 -2.62 -12.81
N LYS A 44 1.19 -3.78 -12.18
CA LYS A 44 0.18 -4.37 -11.29
C LYS A 44 0.00 -3.57 -10.00
N ILE A 45 1.09 -3.10 -9.40
CA ILE A 45 1.03 -2.21 -8.23
C ILE A 45 0.25 -0.94 -8.58
N LYS A 46 0.49 -0.36 -9.76
CA LYS A 46 -0.21 0.84 -10.22
C LYS A 46 -1.72 0.62 -10.35
N VAL A 47 -2.15 -0.47 -11.00
CA VAL A 47 -3.58 -0.78 -11.18
C VAL A 47 -4.30 -0.85 -9.83
N THR A 48 -3.77 -1.58 -8.86
CA THR A 48 -4.37 -1.67 -7.52
C THR A 48 -4.26 -0.35 -6.75
N THR A 49 -3.19 0.43 -6.95
CA THR A 49 -3.05 1.75 -6.33
C THR A 49 -4.14 2.70 -6.83
N ASP A 50 -4.38 2.75 -8.14
CA ASP A 50 -5.41 3.59 -8.74
C ASP A 50 -6.81 3.20 -8.25
N GLU A 51 -7.11 1.91 -8.13
CA GLU A 51 -8.36 1.38 -7.57
C GLU A 51 -8.60 1.87 -6.14
N LEU A 52 -7.62 1.67 -5.24
CA LEU A 52 -7.72 2.07 -3.84
C LEU A 52 -7.79 3.59 -3.64
N ILE A 53 -7.17 4.38 -4.52
CA ILE A 53 -7.34 5.83 -4.55
C ILE A 53 -8.79 6.18 -4.88
N GLY A 54 -9.37 5.53 -5.89
CA GLY A 54 -10.78 5.71 -6.25
C GLY A 54 -11.71 5.41 -5.07
N GLU A 55 -11.52 4.26 -4.40
CA GLU A 55 -12.30 3.90 -3.21
C GLU A 55 -12.16 4.93 -2.08
N ARG A 56 -10.93 5.39 -1.80
CA ARG A 56 -10.70 6.42 -0.78
C ARG A 56 -11.44 7.72 -1.13
N ASP A 57 -11.34 8.16 -2.38
CA ASP A 57 -11.96 9.40 -2.83
C ASP A 57 -13.50 9.31 -2.77
N GLU A 58 -14.08 8.14 -3.04
CA GLU A 58 -15.51 7.88 -2.84
C GLU A 58 -15.91 7.98 -1.35
N VAL A 59 -15.15 7.37 -0.45
CA VAL A 59 -15.39 7.43 1.00
C VAL A 59 -15.24 8.87 1.53
N GLN A 60 -14.29 9.63 0.98
CA GLN A 60 -14.11 11.05 1.29
C GLN A 60 -15.30 11.89 0.80
N ALA A 61 -15.82 11.62 -0.40
CA ALA A 61 -17.01 12.31 -0.93
C ALA A 61 -18.27 12.04 -0.08
N LEU A 62 -18.34 10.91 0.61
CA LEU A 62 -19.39 10.57 1.57
C LEU A 62 -19.20 11.21 2.96
N GLY A 63 -18.07 11.88 3.22
CA GLY A 63 -17.76 12.51 4.50
C GLY A 63 -17.48 11.53 5.64
N LEU A 64 -16.97 10.34 5.28
CA LEU A 64 -16.64 9.28 6.25
C LEU A 64 -15.18 9.34 6.73
N ILE A 65 -14.35 10.14 6.04
CA ILE A 65 -12.95 10.48 6.37
C ILE A 65 -12.65 11.94 6.04
#